data_AF-A0A8S2F3V5-F1
#
_entry.id   AF-A0A8S2F3V5-F1
#
_cell.length_a   1.000
_cell.length_b   1.000
_cell.length_c   1.000
_cell.angle_alpha   90.00
_cell.angle_beta   90.00
_cell.angle_gamma   90.00
#
_symmetry.space_group_name_H-M   'P 1'
#
loop_
_entity.id
_entity.type
_entity.pdbx_description
1 polymer ?
#
loop_
_entity_poly.entity_id
_entity_poly.type
_entity_poly.pdbx_seq_one_letter_code
_entity_poly.pdbx_strand_id
1 'polypeptide(L)'
;MPSGYGNLTWEYIGPVLATDPKFANKSGYYTALTSGEIVTFNQVPTTYIKSSLKEQHFQLKSFYAASVRHIDLQLTISGHANYTRYPLFNETFVLQPTEKSFIQLNDTTNAFVDKIMFRCDGGREYKPFSNGGAQQFSMDNIRIKFK
;
A
#
# COMPACT_ATOMS: atom_id res chain seq x y z
N MET A 1 4.82 -7.92 8.72
CA MET A 1 3.95 -6.72 8.82
C MET A 1 4.72 -5.67 9.58
N PRO A 2 4.46 -4.36 9.43
CA PRO A 2 5.19 -3.38 10.22
C PRO A 2 4.79 -3.62 11.67
N SER A 3 5.66 -4.31 12.39
CA SER A 3 5.45 -4.87 13.73
C SER A 3 5.26 -3.77 14.79
N GLY A 4 5.29 -2.50 14.40
CA GLY A 4 5.09 -1.32 15.24
C GLY A 4 3.69 -0.71 15.22
N TYR A 5 2.75 -1.18 14.38
CA TYR A 5 1.37 -0.65 14.38
C TYR A 5 0.41 -1.57 15.11
N GLY A 6 0.68 -1.85 16.39
CA GLY A 6 -0.05 -2.86 17.18
C GLY A 6 -1.56 -2.61 17.32
N ASN A 7 -2.03 -1.38 17.12
CA ASN A 7 -3.45 -1.06 17.12
C ASN A 7 -4.10 -1.05 15.73
N LEU A 8 -3.41 -1.58 14.72
CA LEU A 8 -3.94 -1.70 13.36
C LEU A 8 -4.03 -3.16 12.95
N THR A 9 -5.18 -3.51 12.38
CA THR A 9 -5.41 -4.77 11.69
C THR A 9 -5.17 -4.59 10.20
N TRP A 10 -4.40 -5.48 9.61
CA TRP A 10 -4.05 -5.47 8.19
C TRP A 10 -4.72 -6.65 7.50
N GLU A 11 -5.58 -6.38 6.53
CA GLU A 11 -6.36 -7.41 5.83
C GLU A 11 -5.87 -7.57 4.41
N TYR A 12 -5.58 -8.83 4.03
CA TYR A 12 -5.06 -9.20 2.71
C TYR A 12 -3.75 -8.49 2.34
N ILE A 13 -2.96 -8.11 3.36
CA ILE A 13 -1.62 -7.52 3.20
C ILE A 13 -0.61 -8.52 3.75
N GLY A 14 0.37 -8.88 2.92
CA GLY A 14 1.44 -9.80 3.27
C GLY A 14 2.77 -9.09 3.43
N PRO A 15 3.69 -9.62 4.26
CA PRO A 15 5.10 -9.28 4.18
C PRO A 15 5.82 -10.12 3.13
N VAL A 16 6.87 -9.57 2.51
CA VAL A 16 7.83 -10.33 1.71
C VAL A 16 9.23 -9.75 1.93
N LEU A 17 10.23 -10.62 2.01
CA LEU A 17 11.63 -10.21 1.95
C LEU A 17 11.90 -9.70 0.54
N ALA A 18 12.11 -8.41 0.39
CA ALA A 18 12.36 -7.79 -0.92
C ALA A 18 13.69 -8.23 -1.53
N THR A 19 14.61 -8.70 -0.68
CA THR A 19 15.90 -9.28 -1.03
C THR A 19 15.85 -10.78 -1.30
N ASP A 20 14.69 -11.43 -1.14
CA ASP A 20 14.53 -12.85 -1.48
C ASP A 20 14.99 -13.05 -2.94
N PRO A 21 15.98 -13.91 -3.21
CA PRO A 21 16.50 -14.15 -4.56
C PRO A 21 15.43 -14.54 -5.59
N LYS A 22 14.29 -15.07 -5.14
CA LYS A 22 13.13 -15.36 -5.99
C LYS A 22 12.51 -14.11 -6.60
N PHE A 23 12.57 -12.97 -5.90
CA PHE A 23 11.88 -11.73 -6.24
C PHE A 23 12.84 -10.56 -6.52
N ALA A 24 14.06 -10.61 -5.98
CA ALA A 24 15.09 -9.59 -6.14
C ALA A 24 15.41 -9.34 -7.62
N ASN A 25 15.40 -8.07 -8.03
CA ASN A 25 15.61 -7.62 -9.43
C ASN A 25 14.66 -8.23 -10.47
N LYS A 26 13.58 -8.88 -10.03
CA LYS A 26 12.58 -9.56 -10.88
C LYS A 26 11.16 -9.09 -10.57
N SER A 27 11.03 -8.04 -9.76
CA SER A 27 9.75 -7.44 -9.35
C SER A 27 9.97 -6.10 -8.67
N GLY A 28 8.92 -5.28 -8.62
CA GLY A 28 8.94 -4.04 -7.85
C GLY A 28 8.86 -4.20 -6.33
N TYR A 29 8.86 -5.43 -5.79
CA TYR A 29 9.04 -5.65 -4.35
C TYR A 29 10.36 -5.04 -3.85
N TYR A 30 11.42 -5.17 -4.65
CA TYR A 30 12.71 -4.54 -4.38
C TYR A 30 12.65 -3.02 -4.51
N THR A 31 11.94 -2.53 -5.53
CA THR A 31 11.84 -1.09 -5.85
C THR A 31 11.22 -0.27 -4.72
N ALA A 32 10.20 -0.80 -4.03
CA ALA A 32 9.57 -0.07 -2.92
C ALA A 32 10.43 0.01 -1.65
N LEU A 33 11.42 -0.88 -1.50
CA LEU A 33 12.23 -1.02 -0.29
C LEU A 33 12.99 0.27 0.02
N THR A 34 12.81 0.77 1.25
CA THR A 34 13.44 1.99 1.76
C THR A 34 14.05 1.77 3.15
N SER A 35 13.50 0.84 3.93
CA SER A 35 13.91 0.55 5.29
C SER A 35 13.93 -0.95 5.55
N GLY A 36 15.05 -1.46 6.07
CA GLY A 36 15.20 -2.89 6.37
C GLY A 36 15.17 -3.75 5.12
N GLU A 37 14.63 -4.97 5.24
CA GLU A 37 14.63 -5.98 4.17
C GLU A 37 13.22 -6.47 3.81
N ILE A 38 12.19 -6.06 4.56
CA ILE A 38 10.81 -6.52 4.40
C ILE A 38 9.97 -5.39 3.85
N VAL A 39 9.33 -5.64 2.70
CA VAL A 39 8.24 -4.78 2.21
C VAL A 39 6.90 -5.45 2.50
N THR A 40 5.86 -4.62 2.57
CA THR A 40 4.48 -5.11 2.60
C THR A 40 3.88 -5.05 1.21
N PHE A 41 2.93 -5.93 0.90
CA PHE A 41 2.27 -5.96 -0.40
C PHE A 41 0.83 -6.42 -0.30
N ASN A 42 0.02 -6.09 -1.30
CA ASN A 42 -1.35 -6.60 -1.38
C ASN A 42 -1.42 -8.03 -1.94
N GLN A 43 -2.13 -8.91 -1.23
CA GLN A 43 -2.37 -10.29 -1.65
C GLN A 43 -3.50 -10.40 -2.68
N VAL A 44 -4.44 -9.44 -2.65
CA VAL A 44 -5.58 -9.35 -3.57
C VAL A 44 -5.76 -7.91 -4.05
N PRO A 45 -6.55 -7.62 -5.11
CA PRO A 45 -6.64 -6.26 -5.68
C PRO A 45 -7.12 -5.19 -4.70
N THR A 46 -7.87 -5.56 -3.66
CA THR A 46 -8.36 -4.62 -2.63
C THR A 46 -7.93 -5.07 -1.24
N THR A 47 -7.30 -4.19 -0.47
CA THR A 47 -6.76 -4.48 0.87
C THR A 47 -7.06 -3.35 1.84
N TYR A 48 -6.93 -3.64 3.14
CA TYR A 48 -7.35 -2.69 4.17
C TYR A 48 -6.35 -2.60 5.32
N ILE A 49 -6.25 -1.39 5.88
CA ILE A 49 -5.74 -1.13 7.23
C ILE A 49 -6.92 -0.62 8.04
N LYS A 50 -7.18 -1.23 9.20
CA LYS A 50 -8.27 -0.84 10.11
C LYS A 50 -7.73 -0.60 11.49
N SER A 51 -8.33 0.31 12.24
CA SER A 51 -8.11 0.38 13.67
C SER A 51 -8.63 -0.90 14.34
N SER A 52 -7.86 -1.48 15.24
CA SER A 52 -8.29 -2.61 16.07
C SER A 52 -9.11 -2.17 17.29
N LEU A 53 -9.14 -0.85 17.58
CA LEU A 53 -9.82 -0.25 18.73
C LEU A 53 -10.96 0.66 18.25
N LYS A 54 -12.17 0.47 18.81
CA LYS A 54 -13.40 1.17 18.36
C LYS A 54 -13.31 2.70 18.34
N GLU A 55 -12.53 3.28 19.24
CA GLU A 55 -12.45 4.75 19.42
C GLU A 55 -11.13 5.34 18.92
N GLN A 56 -10.24 4.51 18.36
CA GLN A 56 -8.98 5.00 17.84
C GLN A 56 -9.11 5.29 16.35
N HIS A 57 -8.87 6.55 16.00
CA HIS A 57 -8.76 6.99 14.62
C HIS A 57 -7.31 7.25 14.25
N PHE A 58 -6.98 7.09 12.97
CA PHE A 58 -5.64 7.32 12.47
C PHE A 58 -5.65 7.99 11.10
N GLN A 59 -4.50 8.52 10.72
CA GLN A 59 -4.22 9.08 9.40
C GLN A 59 -3.03 8.35 8.81
N LEU A 60 -3.15 7.88 7.57
CA LEU A 60 -2.00 7.49 6.77
C LEU A 60 -1.35 8.76 6.22
N LYS A 61 -0.12 9.09 6.60
CA LYS A 61 0.55 10.31 6.17
C LYS A 61 1.30 10.10 4.86
N SER A 62 2.17 9.11 4.84
CA SER A 62 3.01 8.82 3.69
C SER A 62 3.53 7.40 3.73
N PHE A 63 4.05 6.95 2.59
CA PHE A 63 4.78 5.70 2.43
C PHE A 63 5.52 5.73 1.10
N TYR A 64 6.47 4.82 0.92
CA TYR A 64 7.02 4.55 -0.40
C TYR A 64 6.31 3.36 -1.02
N ALA A 65 6.08 3.41 -2.32
CA ALA A 65 5.46 2.32 -3.05
C ALA A 65 6.03 2.12 -4.45
N ALA A 66 5.82 0.93 -4.97
CA ALA A 66 6.06 0.56 -6.36
C ALA A 66 5.03 -0.50 -6.76
N SER A 67 4.66 -0.55 -8.04
CA SER A 67 3.90 -1.69 -8.55
C SER A 67 4.83 -2.90 -8.61
N VAL A 68 4.30 -4.11 -8.47
CA VAL A 68 5.17 -5.30 -8.41
C VAL A 68 5.53 -5.78 -9.81
N ARG A 69 4.57 -5.82 -10.73
CA ARG A 69 4.75 -6.41 -12.08
C ARG A 69 4.09 -5.62 -13.21
N HIS A 70 3.42 -4.52 -12.92
CA HIS A 70 2.62 -3.79 -13.92
C HIS A 70 3.16 -2.37 -14.09
N ILE A 71 3.39 -1.92 -15.32
CA ILE A 71 3.57 -0.49 -15.57
C ILE A 71 2.21 0.20 -15.58
N ASP A 72 2.21 1.46 -15.16
CA ASP A 72 1.02 2.31 -15.06
C ASP A 72 -0.10 1.72 -14.19
N LEU A 73 0.26 0.99 -13.13
CA LEU A 73 -0.74 0.44 -12.20
C LEU A 73 -1.39 1.58 -11.41
N GLN A 74 -2.72 1.63 -11.40
CA GLN A 74 -3.44 2.63 -10.61
C GLN A 74 -3.58 2.12 -9.18
N LEU A 75 -3.10 2.89 -8.21
CA LEU A 75 -3.34 2.69 -6.79
C LEU A 75 -4.30 3.77 -6.29
N THR A 76 -5.52 3.37 -5.95
CA THR A 76 -6.50 4.22 -5.31
C THR A 76 -6.48 3.99 -3.79
N ILE A 77 -6.35 5.06 -3.03
CA ILE A 77 -6.31 5.07 -1.57
C ILE A 77 -7.52 5.85 -1.08
N SER A 78 -8.32 5.23 -0.23
CA SER A 78 -9.50 5.88 0.33
C SER A 78 -9.60 5.70 1.83
N GLY A 79 -9.97 6.77 2.52
CA GLY A 79 -10.21 6.79 3.95
C GLY A 79 -11.69 6.72 4.28
N HIS A 80 -12.06 5.92 5.27
CA HIS A 80 -13.45 5.67 5.65
C HIS A 80 -13.61 5.81 7.16
N ALA A 81 -14.68 6.50 7.58
CA ALA A 81 -15.16 6.37 8.95
C ALA A 81 -16.04 5.12 9.09
N ASN A 82 -16.17 4.62 10.30
CA ASN A 82 -17.09 3.56 10.61
C ASN A 82 -18.52 3.99 10.24
N TYR A 83 -19.26 3.06 9.65
CA TYR A 83 -20.66 3.25 9.24
C TYR A 83 -20.91 4.31 8.14
N THR A 84 -19.87 4.91 7.54
CA THR A 84 -20.05 5.78 6.37
C THR A 84 -20.02 4.97 5.09
N ARG A 85 -21.00 5.22 4.20
CA ARG A 85 -21.07 4.58 2.87
C ARG A 85 -20.04 5.14 1.89
N TYR A 86 -19.67 6.41 2.05
CA TYR A 86 -18.78 7.13 1.15
C TYR A 86 -17.43 7.39 1.82
N PRO A 87 -16.31 7.32 1.07
CA PRO A 87 -15.01 7.66 1.61
C PRO A 87 -14.94 9.14 1.98
N LEU A 88 -14.25 9.45 3.08
CA LEU A 88 -13.94 10.83 3.49
C LEU A 88 -12.92 11.49 2.55
N PHE A 89 -12.02 10.68 1.98
CA PHE A 89 -11.13 11.09 0.92
C PHE A 89 -10.84 9.92 -0.02
N ASN A 90 -10.48 10.25 -1.25
CA ASN A 90 -10.13 9.27 -2.28
C ASN A 90 -9.08 9.87 -3.21
N GLU A 91 -7.88 9.30 -3.23
CA GLU A 91 -6.76 9.77 -4.03
C GLU A 91 -6.20 8.61 -4.87
N THR A 92 -5.88 8.87 -6.14
CA THR A 92 -5.35 7.85 -7.07
C THR A 92 -3.96 8.24 -7.53
N PHE A 93 -3.05 7.28 -7.50
CA PHE A 93 -1.66 7.40 -7.92
C PHE A 93 -1.36 6.39 -9.02
N VAL A 94 -0.38 6.69 -9.85
CA VAL A 94 0.14 5.76 -10.86
C VAL A 94 1.48 5.25 -10.40
N LEU A 95 1.63 3.93 -10.33
CA LEU A 95 2.83 3.25 -9.88
C LEU A 95 3.56 2.57 -11.02
N GLN A 96 4.89 2.63 -10.94
CA GLN A 96 5.79 1.90 -11.83
C GLN A 96 6.51 0.78 -11.08
N PRO A 97 6.95 -0.28 -11.78
CA PRO A 97 7.64 -1.39 -11.14
C PRO A 97 9.15 -1.18 -11.06
N THR A 98 9.68 -0.24 -11.82
CA THR A 98 11.11 0.10 -11.92
C THR A 98 11.49 1.35 -11.15
N GLU A 99 10.53 2.13 -10.67
CA GLU A 99 10.77 3.37 -9.96
C GLU A 99 9.93 3.44 -8.69
N LYS A 100 10.54 3.97 -7.63
CA LYS A 100 9.89 4.14 -6.34
C LYS A 100 9.11 5.44 -6.32
N SER A 101 7.83 5.38 -5.97
CA SER A 101 6.99 6.55 -5.73
C SER A 101 6.94 6.86 -4.24
N PHE A 102 7.21 8.12 -3.87
CA PHE A 102 6.86 8.62 -2.55
C PHE A 102 5.41 9.10 -2.58
N ILE A 103 4.53 8.40 -1.86
CA ILE A 103 3.12 8.75 -1.77
C ILE A 103 2.93 9.54 -0.48
N GLN A 104 2.45 10.77 -0.61
CA GLN A 104 2.09 11.64 0.50
C GLN A 104 0.63 12.04 0.33
N LEU A 105 -0.20 11.69 1.31
CA LEU A 105 -1.61 12.11 1.33
C LEU A 105 -1.70 13.54 1.83
N ASN A 106 -2.52 14.35 1.17
CA ASN A 106 -2.62 15.77 1.48
C ASN A 106 -3.22 15.98 2.88
N ASP A 107 -2.49 16.66 3.76
CA ASP A 107 -2.90 16.91 5.15
C ASP A 107 -4.22 17.69 5.30
N THR A 108 -4.65 18.44 4.27
CA THR A 108 -5.93 19.18 4.28
C THR A 108 -7.14 18.30 3.95
N THR A 109 -6.97 17.22 3.20
CA THR A 109 -8.06 16.30 2.79
C THR A 109 -8.01 14.97 3.54
N ASN A 110 -6.86 14.61 4.07
CA ASN A 110 -6.62 13.38 4.81
C ASN A 110 -7.19 13.48 6.23
N ALA A 111 -8.48 13.16 6.37
CA ALA A 111 -9.15 13.09 7.67
C ALA A 111 -8.64 11.92 8.53
N PHE A 112 -8.79 12.03 9.85
CA PHE A 112 -8.68 10.88 10.74
C PHE A 112 -9.81 9.89 10.43
N VAL A 113 -9.44 8.62 10.23
CA VAL A 113 -10.33 7.55 9.76
C VAL A 113 -10.21 6.31 10.63
N ASP A 114 -11.19 5.42 10.49
CA ASP A 114 -11.19 4.09 11.10
C ASP A 114 -10.57 3.04 10.19
N LYS A 115 -10.59 3.30 8.88
CA LYS A 115 -10.12 2.38 7.85
C LYS A 115 -9.52 3.11 6.66
N ILE A 116 -8.40 2.59 6.17
CA ILE A 116 -7.84 2.91 4.86
C ILE A 116 -8.04 1.70 3.95
N MET A 117 -8.56 1.93 2.75
CA MET A 117 -8.64 0.93 1.68
C MET A 117 -7.63 1.29 0.59
N PHE A 118 -6.88 0.28 0.15
CA PHE A 118 -6.02 0.34 -1.02
C PHE A 118 -6.63 -0.55 -2.10
N ARG A 119 -6.89 0.01 -3.28
CA ARG A 119 -7.35 -0.73 -4.45
C ARG A 119 -6.34 -0.53 -5.58
N CYS A 120 -5.88 -1.64 -6.15
CA CYS A 120 -5.12 -1.64 -7.39
C CYS A 120 -6.02 -2.03 -8.56
N ASP A 121 -5.85 -1.34 -9.69
CA ASP A 121 -6.55 -1.62 -10.93
C ASP A 121 -5.76 -1.15 -12.15
N GLY A 122 -6.13 -1.63 -13.33
CA GLY A 122 -5.49 -1.31 -14.60
C GLY A 122 -4.02 -1.73 -14.69
N GLY A 123 -3.24 -0.90 -15.39
CA GLY A 123 -1.86 -1.19 -15.75
C GLY A 123 -1.72 -2.30 -16.79
N ARG A 124 -0.49 -2.49 -17.25
CA ARG A 124 -0.12 -3.55 -18.20
C ARG A 124 1.11 -4.29 -17.68
N GLU A 125 1.15 -5.60 -17.89
CA GLU A 125 2.26 -6.42 -17.41
C GLU A 125 3.60 -5.94 -17.96
N TYR A 126 4.56 -5.78 -17.06
CA TYR A 126 5.94 -5.43 -17.36
C TYR A 126 6.70 -6.71 -17.68
N LYS A 127 6.88 -6.96 -18.99
CA LYS A 127 7.45 -8.21 -19.53
C LYS A 127 8.78 -8.66 -18.88
N PRO A 128 9.68 -7.78 -18.41
CA PRO A 128 10.88 -8.25 -17.69
C PRO A 128 10.59 -9.02 -16.38
N PHE A 129 9.39 -8.88 -15.80
CA PHE A 129 9.00 -9.50 -14.53
C PHE A 129 7.95 -10.64 -14.72
N SER A 130 7.97 -11.30 -15.89
CA SER A 130 6.90 -12.13 -16.52
C SER A 130 6.40 -13.39 -15.79
N ASN A 131 6.43 -13.47 -14.46
CA ASN A 131 5.98 -14.63 -13.69
C ASN A 131 4.84 -14.28 -12.71
N GLY A 132 3.80 -13.58 -13.17
CA GLY A 132 2.56 -13.44 -12.41
C GLY A 132 1.61 -12.36 -12.92
N GLY A 133 0.32 -12.70 -13.05
CA GLY A 133 -0.72 -11.79 -13.57
C GLY A 133 -1.45 -10.96 -12.51
N ALA A 134 -1.05 -11.01 -11.24
CA ALA A 134 -1.75 -10.27 -10.19
C ALA A 134 -1.38 -8.79 -10.21
N GLN A 135 -2.40 -7.92 -10.14
CA GLN A 135 -2.26 -6.48 -9.93
C GLN A 135 -1.86 -6.23 -8.47
N GLN A 136 -0.56 -6.07 -8.26
CA GLN A 136 0.02 -5.90 -6.93
C GLN A 136 0.86 -4.65 -6.86
N PHE A 137 0.82 -3.98 -5.71
CA PHE A 137 1.75 -2.98 -5.25
C PHE A 137 2.49 -3.50 -4.02
N SER A 138 3.65 -2.91 -3.78
CA SER A 138 4.40 -3.07 -2.55
C SER A 138 4.63 -1.72 -1.91
N MET A 139 4.76 -1.69 -0.59
CA MET A 139 4.96 -0.48 0.19
C MET A 139 5.87 -0.70 1.40
N ASP A 140 6.57 0.37 1.76
CA ASP A 140 7.53 0.41 2.85
C ASP A 140 7.61 1.81 3.50
N ASN A 141 8.23 1.89 4.68
CA ASN A 141 8.45 3.12 5.46
C ASN A 141 7.14 3.92 5.63
N ILE A 142 6.08 3.19 5.99
CA ILE A 142 4.75 3.72 6.22
C ILE A 142 4.80 4.73 7.38
N ARG A 143 4.01 5.79 7.30
CA ARG A 143 3.90 6.82 8.33
C ARG A 143 2.45 7.00 8.70
N ILE A 144 2.13 6.77 9.97
CA ILE A 144 0.78 6.85 10.51
C ILE A 144 0.78 7.81 11.68
N LYS A 145 -0.28 8.62 11.77
CA LYS A 145 -0.55 9.49 12.92
C LYS A 145 -1.83 9.00 13.59
N PHE A 146 -1.77 8.67 14.87
CA PHE A 146 -2.97 8.41 15.67
C PHE A 146 -3.53 9.71 16.22
N LYS A 147 -4.85 9.74 16.43
CA LYS A 147 -5.53 10.85 17.09
C LYS A 147 -5.30 10.78 18.60
#